data_AF-A0A6L5HKK6-F1
#
_entry.id   AF-A0A6L5HKK6-F1
#
_cell.length_a   1.000
_cell.length_b   1.000
_cell.length_c   1.000
_cell.angle_alpha   90.00
_cell.angle_beta   90.00
_cell.angle_gamma   90.00
#
_symmetry.space_group_name_H-M   'P 1'
#
loop_
_entity.id
_entity.type
_entity.pdbx_description
1 polymer ?
#
loop_
_entity_poly.entity_id
_entity_poly.type
_entity_poly.pdbx_seq_one_letter_code
_entity_poly.pdbx_strand_id
1 'polypeptide(L)'
;MPRDLPPFRPVTLAELRAIWSQHSHPDVQRLTLEVVRYRNVIAQIDQLYKITHQAWRDTQGGNLMALHLLQKILASERERLA
;
A
#
# COMPACT_ATOMS: atom_id res chain seq x y z
N MET A 1 6.90 -2.16 36.53
CA MET A 1 7.54 -2.18 35.20
C MET A 1 6.42 -2.27 34.17
N PRO A 2 6.25 -1.31 33.24
CA PRO A 2 5.32 -1.50 32.14
C PRO A 2 5.83 -2.66 31.29
N ARG A 3 4.97 -3.65 31.03
CA ARG A 3 5.29 -4.77 30.13
C ARG A 3 5.52 -4.18 28.75
N ASP A 4 6.73 -4.34 28.21
CA ASP A 4 7.06 -3.87 26.86
C ASP A 4 6.01 -4.37 25.86
N LEU A 5 5.53 -3.47 25.00
CA LEU A 5 4.58 -3.84 23.95
C LEU A 5 5.25 -4.87 23.03
N PRO A 6 4.55 -5.96 22.67
CA PRO A 6 5.12 -6.93 21.74
C PRO A 6 5.47 -6.23 20.42
N PRO A 7 6.57 -6.64 19.76
CA PRO A 7 6.96 -6.03 18.50
C PRO A 7 5.87 -6.24 17.46
N PHE A 8 5.58 -5.18 16.71
CA PHE A 8 4.63 -5.26 15.60
C PHE A 8 5.14 -6.29 14.58
N ARG A 9 4.33 -7.32 14.32
CA ARG A 9 4.59 -8.32 13.28
C ARG A 9 3.62 -8.07 12.12
N PRO A 10 4.12 -7.70 10.94
CA PRO A 10 3.24 -7.53 9.79
C PRO A 10 2.66 -8.89 9.40
N VAL A 11 1.35 -8.93 9.16
CA VAL A 11 0.65 -10.13 8.71
C VAL A 11 1.18 -10.56 7.34
N THR A 12 1.46 -11.82 7.10
CA THR A 12 1.89 -12.33 5.79
C THR A 12 0.70 -12.54 4.85
N LEU A 13 0.95 -12.69 3.54
CA LEU A 13 -0.13 -13.01 2.59
C LEU A 13 -0.76 -14.38 2.90
N ALA A 14 0.04 -15.35 3.39
CA ALA A 14 -0.45 -16.65 3.80
C ALA A 14 -1.40 -16.55 4.99
N GLU A 15 -1.06 -15.74 6.00
CA GLU A 15 -1.93 -15.47 7.14
C GLU A 15 -3.21 -14.73 6.71
N LEU A 16 -3.15 -13.75 5.80
CA LEU A 16 -4.35 -13.08 5.27
C LEU A 16 -5.28 -14.07 4.54
N ARG A 17 -4.71 -15.00 3.75
CA ARG A 17 -5.50 -16.06 3.09
C ARG A 17 -6.14 -17.01 4.09
N ALA A 18 -5.43 -17.35 5.17
CA ALA A 18 -5.97 -18.15 6.26
C ALA A 18 -7.10 -17.42 6.99
N ILE A 19 -6.94 -16.13 7.28
CA ILE A 19 -7.99 -15.31 7.91
C ILE A 19 -9.24 -15.26 7.02
N TRP A 20 -9.07 -15.05 5.70
CA TRP A 20 -10.17 -15.05 4.73
C TRP A 20 -10.94 -16.36 4.71
N SER A 21 -10.24 -17.51 4.75
CA SER A 21 -10.88 -18.83 4.68
C SER A 21 -11.49 -19.27 6.01
N GLN A 22 -10.90 -18.87 7.14
CA GLN A 22 -11.36 -19.25 8.47
C GLN A 22 -12.52 -18.37 8.97
N HIS A 23 -12.62 -17.12 8.48
CA HIS A 23 -13.63 -16.17 8.93
C HIS A 23 -14.47 -15.67 7.74
N SER A 24 -15.63 -16.30 7.54
CA SER A 24 -16.61 -15.90 6.51
C SER A 24 -17.43 -14.66 6.87
N HIS A 25 -17.12 -13.99 7.98
CA HIS A 25 -17.84 -12.77 8.35
C HIS A 25 -17.51 -11.65 7.36
N PRO A 26 -18.51 -10.99 6.73
CA PRO A 26 -18.28 -10.01 5.68
C PRO A 26 -17.32 -8.89 6.07
N ASP A 27 -17.38 -8.40 7.30
CA ASP A 27 -16.46 -7.36 7.78
C ASP A 27 -15.00 -7.81 7.90
N VAL A 28 -14.76 -9.06 8.31
CA VAL A 28 -13.40 -9.60 8.42
C VAL A 28 -12.79 -9.80 7.04
N GLN A 29 -13.60 -10.27 6.10
CA GLN A 29 -13.24 -10.37 4.69
C GLN A 29 -12.94 -9.00 4.08
N ARG A 30 -13.81 -8.01 4.29
CA ARG A 30 -13.61 -6.63 3.84
C ARG A 30 -12.32 -6.02 4.41
N LEU A 31 -12.06 -6.21 5.71
CA LEU A 31 -10.82 -5.73 6.34
C LEU A 31 -9.58 -6.41 5.75
N THR A 32 -9.66 -7.72 5.50
CA THR A 32 -8.56 -8.49 4.89
C THR A 32 -8.24 -7.96 3.49
N LEU A 33 -9.26 -7.69 2.68
CA LEU A 33 -9.10 -7.09 1.36
C LEU A 33 -8.53 -5.67 1.43
N GLU A 34 -8.96 -4.87 2.41
CA GLU A 34 -8.44 -3.52 2.61
C GLU A 34 -6.94 -3.54 2.93
N VAL A 35 -6.48 -4.49 3.76
CA VAL A 35 -5.04 -4.70 4.02
C VAL A 35 -4.28 -5.08 2.74
N VAL A 36 -4.83 -5.97 1.93
CA VAL A 36 -4.22 -6.35 0.64
C VAL A 36 -4.15 -5.15 -0.31
N ARG A 37 -5.22 -4.36 -0.38
CA ARG A 37 -5.31 -3.16 -1.21
C ARG A 37 -4.23 -2.15 -0.84
N TYR A 38 -4.07 -1.82 0.44
CA TYR A 38 -3.04 -0.88 0.88
C TYR A 38 -1.62 -1.35 0.53
N ARG A 39 -1.33 -2.66 0.64
CA ARG A 39 -0.03 -3.19 0.21
C ARG A 39 0.22 -2.98 -1.27
N ASN A 40 -0.81 -3.20 -2.10
CA ASN A 40 -0.71 -2.97 -3.54
C ASN A 40 -0.56 -1.48 -3.88
N VAL A 41 -1.23 -0.59 -3.14
CA VAL A 41 -1.06 0.87 -3.30
C VAL A 41 0.37 1.29 -2.96
N ILE A 42 0.92 0.82 -1.84
CA ILE A 42 2.30 1.12 -1.44
C ILE A 42 3.30 0.59 -2.48
N ALA A 43 3.09 -0.63 -3.00
CA ALA A 43 3.93 -1.18 -4.06
C ALA A 43 3.88 -0.35 -5.36
N GLN A 44 2.69 0.13 -5.75
CA GLN A 44 2.53 1.03 -6.90
C GLN A 44 3.24 2.37 -6.68
N ILE A 45 3.15 2.95 -5.48
CA ILE A 45 3.87 4.17 -5.11
C ILE A 45 5.38 3.95 -5.24
N ASP A 46 5.93 2.85 -4.70
CA ASP A 46 7.35 2.53 -4.81
C ASP A 46 7.80 2.38 -6.28
N GLN A 47 7.01 1.70 -7.11
CA GLN A 47 7.29 1.56 -8.53
C GLN A 47 7.31 2.92 -9.26
N LEU A 48 6.29 3.75 -9.04
CA LEU A 48 6.21 5.08 -9.66
C LEU A 48 7.32 6.01 -9.18
N TYR A 49 7.69 5.90 -7.90
CA TYR A 49 8.83 6.63 -7.33
C TYR A 49 10.13 6.24 -8.04
N LYS A 50 10.42 4.94 -8.17
CA LYS A 50 11.61 4.44 -8.87
C LYS A 50 11.68 4.94 -10.32
N ILE A 51 10.57 4.87 -11.05
CA ILE A 51 10.47 5.36 -12.43
C ILE A 51 10.75 6.86 -12.52
N THR A 52 10.14 7.65 -11.62
CA THR A 52 10.35 9.10 -11.58
C THR A 52 11.79 9.45 -11.24
N HIS A 53 12.36 8.76 -10.26
CA HIS A 53 13.74 8.96 -9.82
C HIS A 53 14.76 8.59 -10.91
N GLN A 54 14.54 7.49 -11.62
CA GLN A 54 15.38 7.07 -12.74
C GLN A 54 15.31 8.07 -13.89
N ALA A 55 14.11 8.50 -14.29
CA ALA A 55 13.96 9.49 -15.35
C ALA A 55 14.52 10.88 -14.98
N TRP A 56 14.52 11.23 -13.69
CA TRP A 56 15.19 12.43 -13.22
C TRP A 56 16.71 12.33 -13.41
N ARG A 57 17.32 11.17 -13.11
CA ARG A 57 18.74 10.93 -13.37
C ARG A 57 19.09 10.92 -14.85
N ASP A 58 18.25 10.30 -15.68
CA ASP A 58 18.60 10.02 -17.08
C ASP A 58 18.27 11.18 -18.03
N THR A 59 17.25 11.99 -17.71
CA THR A 59 16.69 12.95 -18.70
C THR A 59 16.44 14.35 -18.15
N GLN A 60 17.03 14.72 -17.00
CA GLN A 60 16.81 16.03 -16.35
C GLN A 60 15.30 16.43 -16.26
N GLY A 61 14.44 15.47 -15.86
CA GLY A 61 13.02 15.77 -15.54
C GLY A 61 11.97 15.22 -16.52
N GLY A 62 12.35 14.30 -17.41
CA GLY A 62 11.49 13.85 -18.52
C GLY A 62 10.23 13.02 -18.18
N ASN A 63 10.05 12.51 -16.95
CA ASN A 63 8.91 11.63 -16.65
C ASN A 63 7.85 12.27 -15.74
N LEU A 64 7.24 13.34 -16.26
CA LEU A 64 6.11 14.03 -15.66
C LEU A 64 4.88 13.11 -15.49
N MET A 65 4.75 12.07 -16.32
CA MET A 65 3.64 11.12 -16.26
C MET A 65 3.69 10.23 -15.01
N ALA A 66 4.86 9.69 -14.65
CA ALA A 66 5.01 8.89 -13.43
C ALA A 66 4.72 9.72 -12.17
N LEU A 67 5.19 10.97 -12.14
CA LEU A 67 4.89 11.91 -11.06
C LEU A 67 3.39 12.24 -10.99
N HIS A 68 2.74 12.47 -12.14
CA HIS A 68 1.30 12.72 -12.20
C HIS A 68 0.47 11.52 -11.70
N LEU A 69 0.86 10.29 -12.08
CA LEU A 69 0.21 9.07 -11.58
C LEU A 69 0.38 8.93 -10.07
N LEU A 70 1.56 9.27 -9.54
CA LEU A 70 1.81 9.27 -8.10
C LEU A 70 0.90 10.26 -7.37
N GLN A 71 0.79 11.50 -7.88
CA GLN A 71 -0.11 12.52 -7.33
C GLN A 71 -1.57 12.05 -7.36
N LYS A 72 -2.00 11.42 -8.45
CA LYS A 72 -3.37 10.87 -8.59
C LYS A 72 -3.67 9.79 -7.55
N ILE A 73 -2.72 8.87 -7.32
CA ILE A 73 -2.89 7.84 -6.28
C ILE A 73 -3.02 8.50 -4.91
N LEU A 74 -2.14 9.44 -4.56
CA LEU A 74 -2.19 10.12 -3.26
C LEU A 74 -3.48 10.92 -3.06
N ALA A 75 -3.98 11.60 -4.09
CA ALA A 75 -5.26 12.31 -4.04
C ALA A 75 -6.43 11.35 -3.82
N SER A 76 -6.47 10.24 -4.55
CA SER A 76 -7.52 9.22 -4.41
C SER A 76 -7.51 8.56 -3.02
N GLU A 77 -6.33 8.29 -2.45
CA GLU A 77 -6.21 7.77 -1.09
C GLU A 77 -6.71 8.79 -0.05
N ARG A 78 -6.45 10.09 -0.27
CA ARG A 78 -6.93 11.16 0.62
C ARG A 78 -8.46 11.30 0.58
N GLU A 79 -9.06 11.27 -0.60
CA GLU A 79 -10.52 11.39 -0.77
C GLU A 79 -11.28 10.21 -0.14
N ARG A 80 -10.72 9.00 -0.13
CA ARG A 80 -11.37 7.83 0.47
C ARG A 80 -11.37 7.87 2.01
N LEU A 81 -10.42 8.58 2.61
CA LEU A 81 -10.27 8.66 4.07
C LEU A 81 -11.03 9.85 4.68
N ALA A 82 -11.56 10.75 3.86
CA ALA A 82 -12.36 11.92 4.27
C ALA A 82 -13.85 11.57 4.38
#